data_AF-A0A2U1CC28-F1
#
_entry.id   AF-A0A2U1CC28-F1
#
_cell.length_a   1.000
_cell.length_b   1.000
_cell.length_c   1.000
_cell.angle_alpha   90.00
_cell.angle_beta   90.00
_cell.angle_gamma   90.00
#
_symmetry.space_group_name_H-M   'P 1'
#
loop_
_entity.id
_entity.type
_entity.pdbx_description
1 polymer ?
#
loop_
_entity_poly.entity_id
_entity_poly.type
_entity_poly.pdbx_seq_one_letter_code
_entity_poly.pdbx_strand_id
1 'polypeptide(L)'
;MSALAGAVTGVLSGFGVGGGTLLLIYMTAFAGVEQHQAQGINLLYFLPTAATALPAHIKNGYVDKKTAMPAILAGLAGTAAAAWVATTLDVHLLRRFFGAFLIYIGVRELFRRPRA
;
A
#
# COMPACT_ATOMS: atom_id res chain seq x y z
N MET A 1 -10.27 -2.82 -19.47
CA MET A 1 -9.08 -3.47 -18.89
C MET A 1 -8.91 -3.18 -17.40
N SER A 2 -8.96 -1.91 -16.99
CA SER A 2 -8.60 -1.45 -15.63
C SER A 2 -9.48 -2.00 -14.51
N ALA A 3 -10.78 -2.19 -14.75
CA ALA A 3 -11.70 -2.78 -13.77
C ALA A 3 -11.38 -4.25 -13.46
N LEU A 4 -10.95 -5.02 -14.47
CA LEU A 4 -10.55 -6.42 -14.29
C LEU A 4 -9.25 -6.52 -13.50
N ALA A 5 -8.28 -5.65 -13.80
CA ALA A 5 -7.04 -5.55 -13.04
C ALA A 5 -7.31 -5.22 -11.56
N GLY A 6 -8.17 -4.23 -11.29
CA GLY A 6 -8.57 -3.86 -9.93
C GLY A 6 -9.27 -5.00 -9.16
N ALA A 7 -10.11 -5.79 -9.84
CA ALA A 7 -10.76 -6.95 -9.24
C ALA A 7 -9.75 -8.06 -8.89
N VAL A 8 -8.83 -8.38 -9.80
CA VAL A 8 -7.78 -9.40 -9.57
C VAL A 8 -6.83 -8.96 -8.45
N THR A 9 -6.38 -7.71 -8.44
CA THR A 9 -5.53 -7.19 -7.35
C THR A 9 -6.28 -7.15 -6.02
N GLY A 10 -7.60 -6.93 -6.03
CA GLY A 10 -8.45 -7.03 -4.84
C GLY A 10 -8.50 -8.45 -4.26
N VAL A 11 -8.72 -9.47 -5.11
CA VAL A 11 -8.70 -10.88 -4.67
C VAL A 11 -7.32 -11.26 -4.12
N LEU A 12 -6.24 -10.87 -4.83
CA LEU A 12 -4.86 -11.09 -4.38
C LEU A 12 -4.52 -10.35 -3.07
N SER A 13 -5.17 -9.22 -2.79
CA SER A 13 -5.06 -8.53 -1.48
C SER A 13 -5.58 -9.39 -0.34
N GLY A 14 -6.69 -10.09 -0.57
CA GLY A 14 -7.32 -10.98 0.42
C GLY A 14 -6.44 -12.14 0.85
N PHE A 15 -5.48 -12.55 0.01
CA PHE A 15 -4.46 -13.55 0.35
C PHE A 15 -3.31 -12.99 1.22
N GLY A 16 -3.39 -11.75 1.69
CA GLY A 16 -2.41 -11.16 2.61
C GLY A 16 -1.21 -10.48 1.94
N VAL A 17 -1.15 -10.44 0.61
CA VAL A 17 -0.06 -9.80 -0.15
C VAL A 17 -0.15 -8.26 -0.13
N GLY A 18 -1.33 -7.70 0.20
CA GLY A 18 -1.58 -6.25 0.18
C GLY A 18 -1.63 -5.71 -1.25
N GLY A 19 -2.79 -5.81 -1.91
CA GLY A 19 -2.88 -5.54 -3.35
C GLY A 19 -2.87 -4.07 -3.74
N GLY A 20 -2.74 -3.12 -2.81
CA GLY A 20 -2.30 -1.77 -3.16
C GLY A 20 -0.90 -1.77 -3.80
N THR A 21 -0.01 -2.67 -3.37
CA THR A 21 1.32 -2.85 -3.99
C THR A 21 1.20 -3.39 -5.42
N LEU A 22 0.34 -4.39 -5.62
CA LEU A 22 0.09 -4.97 -6.95
C LEU A 22 -0.57 -3.96 -7.90
N LEU A 23 -1.54 -3.19 -7.42
CA LEU A 23 -2.18 -2.12 -8.17
C LEU A 23 -1.16 -1.07 -8.61
N LEU A 24 -0.27 -0.65 -7.70
CA LEU A 24 0.81 0.28 -8.03
C LEU A 24 1.75 -0.27 -9.10
N ILE A 25 2.16 -1.54 -9.01
CA ILE A 25 3.00 -2.19 -10.03
C ILE A 25 2.29 -2.20 -11.38
N TYR A 26 1.01 -2.59 -11.40
CA TYR A 26 0.21 -2.58 -12.63
C TYR A 26 0.17 -1.17 -13.26
N MET A 27 -0.14 -0.16 -12.45
CA MET A 27 -0.31 1.20 -12.94
C MET A 27 0.99 1.79 -13.49
N THR A 28 2.11 1.56 -12.80
CA THR A 28 3.40 2.19 -13.12
C THR A 28 4.21 1.41 -14.15
N ALA A 29 4.14 0.08 -14.15
CA ALA A 29 4.90 -0.77 -15.06
C ALA A 29 4.13 -1.14 -16.33
N PHE A 30 2.80 -1.29 -16.26
CA PHE A 30 1.98 -1.78 -17.39
C PHE A 30 1.05 -0.71 -17.96
N ALA A 31 0.41 0.11 -17.12
CA ALA A 31 -0.52 1.14 -17.58
C ALA A 31 0.16 2.49 -17.91
N GLY A 32 1.46 2.62 -17.63
CA GLY A 32 2.24 3.84 -17.91
C GLY A 32 1.79 5.08 -17.12
N VAL A 33 1.04 4.89 -16.03
CA VAL A 33 0.57 5.98 -15.17
C VAL A 33 1.76 6.56 -14.41
N GLU A 34 1.80 7.88 -14.32
CA GLU A 34 2.84 8.59 -13.59
C GLU A 34 2.86 8.19 -12.10
N GLN A 35 4.05 8.09 -11.52
CA GLN A 35 4.25 7.60 -10.15
C GLN A 35 3.40 8.36 -9.11
N HIS A 36 3.32 9.69 -9.23
CA HIS A 36 2.55 10.53 -8.31
C HIS A 36 1.05 10.26 -8.42
N GLN A 37 0.53 10.16 -9.66
CA GLN A 37 -0.87 9.85 -9.91
C GLN A 37 -1.24 8.43 -9.46
N ALA A 38 -0.36 7.44 -9.70
CA ALA A 38 -0.55 6.07 -9.28
C ALA A 38 -0.64 5.95 -7.75
N GLN A 39 0.19 6.70 -7.01
CA GLN A 39 0.13 6.75 -5.55
C GLN A 39 -1.17 7.37 -5.03
N GLY A 40 -1.64 8.45 -5.65
CA GLY A 40 -2.93 9.07 -5.30
C GLY A 40 -4.11 8.12 -5.49
N ILE A 41 -4.15 7.41 -6.62
CA ILE A 41 -5.20 6.42 -6.91
C ILE A 41 -5.13 5.25 -5.91
N ASN A 42 -3.92 4.79 -5.58
CA ASN A 42 -3.75 3.73 -4.59
C ASN A 42 -4.23 4.15 -3.19
N LEU A 43 -4.00 5.40 -2.77
CA LEU A 43 -4.53 5.93 -1.51
C LEU A 43 -6.07 5.89 -1.49
N LEU A 44 -6.69 6.30 -2.61
CA LEU A 44 -8.14 6.30 -2.75
C LEU A 44 -8.71 4.87 -2.74
N TYR A 45 -7.99 3.93 -3.35
CA TYR A 45 -8.32 2.50 -3.31
C TYR A 45 -8.32 1.93 -1.89
N PHE A 46 -7.41 2.39 -1.02
CA PHE A 46 -7.37 1.95 0.37
C PHE A 46 -8.56 2.41 1.23
N LEU A 47 -9.26 3.49 0.87
CA LEU A 47 -10.39 4.00 1.65
C LEU A 47 -11.54 2.98 1.81
N PRO A 48 -12.13 2.42 0.73
CA PRO A 48 -13.18 1.41 0.86
C PRO A 48 -12.67 0.11 1.49
N THR A 49 -11.40 -0.26 1.23
CA THR A 49 -10.77 -1.42 1.86
C THR A 49 -10.63 -1.25 3.38
N ALA A 50 -10.17 -0.08 3.83
CA ALA A 50 -10.07 0.23 5.25
C ALA A 50 -11.45 0.33 5.91
N ALA A 51 -12.43 0.94 5.24
CA ALA A 51 -13.79 1.07 5.74
C ALA A 51 -14.49 -0.29 5.94
N THR A 52 -14.17 -1.28 5.12
CA THR A 52 -14.70 -2.66 5.25
C THR A 52 -13.88 -3.51 6.22
N ALA A 53 -12.56 -3.33 6.29
CA ALA A 53 -11.68 -4.08 7.17
C ALA A 53 -11.79 -3.67 8.64
N LEU A 54 -11.97 -2.38 8.92
CA LEU A 54 -11.98 -1.84 10.29
C LEU A 54 -13.13 -2.39 11.16
N PRO A 55 -14.40 -2.41 10.71
CA PRO A 55 -15.49 -3.01 11.48
C PRO A 55 -15.27 -4.50 11.75
N ALA A 56 -14.73 -5.24 10.78
CA ALA A 56 -14.42 -6.66 10.92
C ALA A 56 -13.33 -6.89 11.99
N HIS A 57 -12.29 -6.07 12.03
CA HIS A 57 -11.22 -6.17 13.04
C HIS A 57 -11.69 -5.78 14.44
N ILE A 58 -12.55 -4.76 14.55
CA ILE A 58 -13.15 -4.34 15.82
C ILE A 58 -14.05 -5.47 16.36
N LYS A 59 -14.90 -6.06 15.50
CA LYS A 59 -15.82 -7.13 15.89
C LYS A 59 -15.08 -8.38 16.37
N ASN A 60 -13.93 -8.68 15.78
CA ASN A 60 -13.11 -9.84 16.15
C ASN A 60 -12.17 -9.58 17.35
N GLY A 61 -12.23 -8.39 17.98
CA GLY A 61 -11.43 -8.08 19.17
C GLY A 61 -9.93 -7.86 18.91
N TYR A 62 -9.52 -7.71 17.65
CA TYR A 62 -8.10 -7.53 17.27
C TYR A 62 -7.58 -6.10 17.47
N VAL A 63 -8.40 -5.18 17.96
CA VAL A 63 -8.04 -3.76 18.13
C VAL A 63 -7.78 -3.46 19.60
N ASP A 64 -6.50 -3.34 19.96
CA ASP A 64 -6.10 -2.80 21.25
C ASP A 64 -6.27 -1.27 21.25
N LYS A 65 -7.31 -0.80 21.94
CA LYS A 65 -7.63 0.63 22.06
C LYS A 65 -6.53 1.45 22.75
N LYS A 66 -5.70 0.84 23.61
CA LYS A 66 -4.60 1.56 24.28
C LYS A 66 -3.47 1.89 23.31
N THR A 67 -3.18 0.98 22.39
CA THR A 67 -2.13 1.14 21.39
C THR A 67 -2.64 1.83 20.12
N ALA A 68 -3.95 1.76 19.84
CA ALA A 68 -4.57 2.38 18.68
C ALA A 68 -4.35 3.91 18.62
N MET A 69 -4.57 4.63 19.72
CA MET A 69 -4.45 6.09 19.74
C MET A 69 -3.02 6.59 19.42
N PRO A 70 -1.96 6.11 20.09
CA PRO A 70 -0.59 6.52 19.74
C PRO A 70 -0.20 6.07 18.34
N ALA A 71 -0.64 4.89 17.88
CA ALA A 71 -0.38 4.43 16.51
C ALA A 71 -1.05 5.31 15.45
N ILE A 72 -2.30 5.75 15.68
CA ILE A 72 -3.02 6.66 14.78
C ILE A 72 -2.29 8.01 14.71
N LEU A 73 -1.90 8.59 15.85
CA LEU A 73 -1.20 9.87 15.88
C LEU A 73 0.18 9.80 15.20
N ALA A 74 0.97 8.77 15.51
CA ALA A 74 2.25 8.54 14.87
C ALA A 74 2.10 8.29 13.36
N GLY A 75 1.08 7.53 12.96
CA GLY A 75 0.75 7.26 11.57
C GLY A 75 0.34 8.53 10.81
N LEU A 76 -0.52 9.37 11.39
CA LEU A 76 -0.92 10.64 10.79
C LEU A 76 0.27 11.60 10.63
N ALA A 77 1.08 11.76 11.69
CA ALA A 77 2.26 12.61 11.64
C ALA A 77 3.30 12.09 10.63
N GLY A 78 3.58 10.79 10.64
CA GLY A 78 4.51 10.16 9.72
C GLY A 78 4.04 10.23 8.26
N THR A 79 2.75 10.02 8.01
CA THR A 79 2.18 10.11 6.66
C THR A 79 2.19 11.54 6.15
N ALA A 80 1.88 12.53 6.99
CA ALA A 80 1.95 13.93 6.60
C ALA A 80 3.39 14.35 6.23
N ALA A 81 4.37 13.98 7.05
CA ALA A 81 5.78 14.23 6.76
C ALA A 81 6.25 13.52 5.48
N ALA A 82 5.90 12.24 5.31
CA ALA A 82 6.25 11.46 4.14
C ALA A 82 5.58 12.01 2.87
N ALA A 83 4.33 12.44 2.93
CA ALA A 83 3.62 13.06 1.81
C ALA A 83 4.30 14.37 1.38
N TRP A 84 4.75 15.19 2.33
CA TRP A 84 5.45 16.43 2.02
C TRP A 84 6.82 16.19 1.36
N VAL A 85 7.55 15.17 1.80
CA VAL A 85 8.79 14.74 1.15
C VAL A 85 8.50 14.16 -0.24
N ALA A 86 7.43 13.37 -0.40
CA ALA A 86 7.07 12.75 -1.66
C ALA A 86 6.66 13.77 -2.73
N THR A 87 5.98 14.85 -2.36
CA THR A 87 5.55 15.91 -3.30
C THR A 87 6.67 16.87 -3.70
N THR A 88 7.77 16.91 -2.95
CA THR A 88 8.95 17.75 -3.25
C THR A 88 10.00 17.02 -4.08
N LEU A 89 9.90 15.70 -4.22
CA LEU A 89 10.82 14.89 -5.02
C LEU A 89 10.42 14.83 -6.49
N ASP A 90 11.43 14.81 -7.36
CA ASP A 90 11.22 14.57 -8.78
C ASP A 90 10.65 13.16 -9.02
N VAL A 91 9.71 13.07 -9.97
CA VAL A 91 8.99 11.84 -10.34
C VAL A 91 9.96 10.71 -10.71
N HIS A 92 11.09 11.04 -11.34
CA HIS A 92 12.10 10.06 -11.74
C HIS A 92 12.83 9.46 -10.53
N LEU A 93 13.16 10.28 -9.53
CA LEU A 93 13.71 9.78 -8.26
C LEU A 93 12.68 8.94 -7.51
N LEU A 94 11.43 9.41 -7.41
CA LEU A 94 10.36 8.69 -6.72
C LEU A 94 10.12 7.31 -7.33
N ARG A 95 10.14 7.21 -8.67
CA ARG A 95 10.04 5.95 -9.40
C ARG A 95 11.24 5.03 -9.11
N ARG A 96 12.47 5.57 -9.07
CA ARG A 96 13.69 4.77 -8.84
C ARG A 96 13.76 4.22 -7.42
N PHE A 97 13.46 5.03 -6.42
CA PHE A 97 13.39 4.58 -5.02
C PHE A 97 12.30 3.53 -4.82
N PHE A 98 11.12 3.75 -5.39
CA PHE A 98 10.02 2.79 -5.29
C PHE A 98 10.36 1.46 -5.99
N GLY A 99 10.95 1.51 -7.19
CA GLY A 99 11.42 0.31 -7.88
C GLY A 99 12.46 -0.48 -7.09
N ALA A 100 13.44 0.21 -6.50
CA ALA A 100 14.44 -0.42 -5.63
C ALA A 100 13.79 -1.05 -4.38
N PHE A 101 12.81 -0.38 -3.78
CA PHE A 101 12.05 -0.89 -2.64
C PHE A 101 11.25 -2.16 -2.99
N LEU A 102 10.61 -2.19 -4.16
CA LEU A 102 9.89 -3.38 -4.63
C LEU A 102 10.83 -4.56 -4.88
N ILE A 103 11.99 -4.34 -5.50
CA ILE A 103 13.00 -5.39 -5.68
C ILE A 103 13.47 -5.90 -4.32
N TYR A 104 13.76 -4.99 -3.38
CA TYR A 104 14.17 -5.36 -2.03
C TYR A 104 13.12 -6.21 -1.31
N ILE A 105 11.84 -5.82 -1.34
CA ILE A 105 10.75 -6.61 -0.76
C ILE A 105 10.62 -7.95 -1.47
N GLY A 106 10.64 -7.99 -2.81
CA GLY A 106 10.52 -9.21 -3.59
C GLY A 106 11.64 -10.21 -3.26
N VAL A 107 12.88 -9.73 -3.17
CA VAL A 107 14.03 -10.52 -2.72
C VAL A 107 13.83 -11.00 -1.29
N ARG A 108 13.48 -10.10 -0.36
CA ARG A 108 13.28 -10.44 1.05
C ARG A 108 12.19 -11.50 1.24
N GLU A 109 11.10 -11.41 0.50
CA GLU A 109 9.99 -12.34 0.61
C GLU A 109 10.32 -13.70 -0.02
N LEU A 110 11.07 -13.72 -1.12
CA LEU A 110 11.57 -14.95 -1.75
C LEU A 110 12.56 -15.70 -0.83
N PHE A 111 13.41 -14.98 -0.10
CA PHE A 111 14.40 -15.57 0.81
C PHE A 111 13.87 -15.75 2.25
N ARG A 112 12.71 -15.20 2.60
CA ARG A 112 12.03 -15.49 3.86
C ARG A 112 11.49 -16.92 3.80
N ARG A 113 12.29 -17.86 4.30
CA ARG A 113 11.83 -19.22 4.56
C ARG A 113 10.61 -19.16 5.50
N PRO A 114 9.49 -19.83 5.18
CA PRO A 114 8.35 -19.90 6.07
C PRO A 114 8.84 -20.56 7.36
N ARG A 115 8.79 -19.81 8.46
CA ARG A 115 8.96 -20.40 9.79
C ARG A 115 7.66 -21.12 10.07
N ALA A 116 7.64 -22.41 9.73
CA ALA A 116 6.60 -23.36 10.13
C ALA A 116 6.52 -23.44 11.66
#